data_AF-A0A1H6UDC6-F1
#
_entry.id   AF-A0A1H6UDC6-F1
#
_cell.length_a   1.000
_cell.length_b   1.000
_cell.length_c   1.000
_cell.angle_alpha   90.00
_cell.angle_beta   90.00
_cell.angle_gamma   90.00
#
_symmetry.space_group_name_H-M   'P 1'
#
loop_
_entity.id
_entity.type
_entity.pdbx_description
1 polymer ?
#
loop_
_entity_poly.entity_id
_entity_poly.type
_entity_poly.pdbx_seq_one_letter_code
_entity_poly.pdbx_strand_id
1 'polypeptide(L)'
;MVRRTAEIFLFDADDYESMFAKYGMNGIWTEEQLEQHKKIGNLLEKSGIKPRWFDNLKNIGDRREGLDHRRMSNNSIAFEKKPDRDFLHLVFEMMQLEGEPGFFNMEEARRRRPNAEGVNPCGEIILDSKGVCNLTTINVKAFVQQQEDGTHSLDLDGLKRAQELSARIGLRMTLTPLEIDSWDEIQQRDRLIGTSVTGWKDALALVKATEEEEIEWMNMLRDASRKAADDYAKELRVNAPLLATTVKPEGTLSQVAGGVSPGVHMSHSPYYIRRVRINATDPLVKVAKELGWKIHAEIGTNNVYDQNELAKDEVIADARTVVIDFPVASGAKRTKEDTTVDEQFDTYFRFQRNYVEHNASNTIDVKPGEWAQAEQRVWDGWNDFVGVSFLSHDGGTYTLAPYEACTKEEYETSKSTMKPFDAGLLHQFEHSETEADLETMEACSSGVCPIR
;
A
#
# COMPACT_ATOMS: atom_id res chain seq x y z
N MET A 1 -9.59 15.51 -1.08
CA MET A 1 -8.94 14.32 -0.49
C MET A 1 -7.61 14.73 0.12
N VAL A 2 -7.56 14.97 1.43
CA VAL A 2 -6.30 15.31 2.13
C VAL A 2 -5.57 14.00 2.41
N ARG A 3 -4.44 13.77 1.75
CA ARG A 3 -3.55 12.65 2.07
C ARG A 3 -2.99 12.95 3.46
N ARG A 4 -3.30 12.13 4.48
CA ARG A 4 -2.59 12.20 5.77
C ARG A 4 -1.10 11.96 5.50
N THR A 5 -0.23 12.62 6.25
CA THR A 5 1.22 12.37 6.17
C THR A 5 1.48 10.88 6.37
N ALA A 6 2.30 10.30 5.50
CA ALA A 6 2.74 8.91 5.60
C ALA A 6 4.25 8.94 5.79
N GLU A 7 4.72 8.53 6.97
CA GLU A 7 6.13 8.58 7.35
C GLU A 7 6.66 7.16 7.57
N ILE A 8 7.93 6.96 7.25
CA ILE A 8 8.69 5.79 7.67
C ILE A 8 9.85 6.27 8.53
N PHE A 9 10.07 5.60 9.65
CA PHE A 9 11.19 5.86 10.55
C PHE A 9 12.14 4.67 10.50
N LEU A 10 13.29 4.87 9.84
CA LEU A 10 14.37 3.89 9.77
C LEU A 10 15.36 4.14 10.91
N PHE A 11 15.76 3.06 11.60
CA PHE A 11 16.69 3.13 12.72
C PHE A 11 17.63 1.92 12.74
N ASP A 12 18.78 2.07 13.38
CA ASP A 12 19.81 1.02 13.46
C ASP A 12 19.35 -0.16 14.32
N ALA A 13 19.85 -1.36 14.01
CA ALA A 13 19.44 -2.59 14.70
C ALA A 13 19.78 -2.64 16.19
N ASP A 14 20.71 -1.80 16.67
CA ASP A 14 21.09 -1.66 18.07
C ASP A 14 20.42 -0.47 18.79
N ASP A 15 19.57 0.30 18.09
CA ASP A 15 18.71 1.31 18.72
C ASP A 15 17.43 0.66 19.28
N TYR A 16 17.58 0.07 20.46
CA TYR A 16 16.49 -0.58 21.17
C TYR A 16 15.40 0.38 21.64
N GLU A 17 15.71 1.67 21.84
CA GLU A 17 14.68 2.66 22.21
C GLU A 17 13.69 2.85 21.06
N SER A 18 14.22 3.01 19.85
CA SER A 18 13.43 3.08 18.62
C SER A 18 12.70 1.77 18.32
N MET A 19 13.36 0.63 18.52
CA MET A 19 12.77 -0.70 18.33
C MET A 19 11.51 -0.91 19.19
N PHE A 20 11.55 -0.49 20.46
CA PHE A 20 10.41 -0.63 21.38
C PHE A 20 9.53 0.61 21.47
N ALA A 21 9.71 1.59 20.58
CA ALA A 21 8.97 2.84 20.64
C ALA A 21 7.45 2.63 20.54
N LYS A 22 7.01 1.65 19.75
CA LYS A 22 5.59 1.37 19.51
C LYS A 22 5.06 0.10 20.20
N TYR A 23 5.95 -0.74 20.72
CA TYR A 23 5.58 -1.98 21.39
C TYR A 23 4.66 -1.73 22.59
N GLY A 24 3.54 -2.44 22.68
CA GLY A 24 2.52 -2.31 23.72
C GLY A 24 1.56 -1.14 23.56
N MET A 25 1.67 -0.33 22.49
CA MET A 25 0.72 0.77 22.23
C MET A 25 -0.64 0.28 21.77
N ASN A 26 -0.70 -0.84 21.06
CA ASN A 26 -1.95 -1.42 20.60
C ASN A 26 -2.69 -2.15 21.73
N GLY A 27 -1.98 -2.51 22.80
CA GLY A 27 -2.53 -3.19 23.98
C GLY A 27 -2.58 -4.71 23.82
N ILE A 28 -2.73 -5.41 24.94
CA ILE A 28 -2.90 -6.86 25.01
C ILE A 28 -4.38 -7.14 25.27
N TRP A 29 -5.07 -7.78 24.35
CA TRP A 29 -6.53 -7.97 24.42
C TRP A 29 -6.96 -9.44 24.50
N THR A 30 -6.06 -10.38 24.21
CA THR A 30 -6.33 -11.82 24.26
C THR A 30 -5.29 -12.56 25.09
N GLU A 31 -5.64 -13.77 25.54
CA GLU A 31 -4.68 -14.63 26.25
C GLU A 31 -3.51 -15.04 25.33
N GLU A 32 -3.78 -15.29 24.05
CA GLU A 32 -2.75 -15.58 23.05
C GLU A 32 -1.75 -14.43 22.91
N GLN A 33 -2.22 -13.19 22.85
CA GLN A 33 -1.36 -12.00 22.83
C GLN A 33 -0.51 -11.89 24.11
N LEU A 34 -1.09 -12.24 25.26
CA LEU A 34 -0.37 -12.24 26.54
C LEU A 34 0.71 -13.34 26.61
N GLU A 35 0.43 -14.53 26.09
CA GLU A 35 1.40 -15.63 25.98
C GLU A 35 2.55 -15.26 25.03
N GLN A 36 2.21 -14.68 23.87
CA GLN A 36 3.18 -14.16 22.91
C GLN A 36 4.05 -13.05 23.51
N HIS A 37 3.46 -12.12 24.26
CA HIS A 37 4.19 -11.09 24.99
C HIS A 37 5.20 -11.69 25.99
N LYS A 38 4.81 -12.71 26.76
CA LYS A 38 5.71 -13.43 27.69
C LYS A 38 6.85 -14.13 26.94
N LYS A 39 6.56 -14.76 25.80
CA LYS A 39 7.56 -15.40 24.94
C LYS A 39 8.60 -14.38 24.45
N ILE A 40 8.15 -13.24 23.94
CA ILE A 40 9.03 -12.14 23.52
C ILE A 40 9.87 -11.66 24.71
N GLY A 41 9.27 -11.48 25.89
CA GLY A 41 9.98 -11.10 27.11
C GLY A 41 11.15 -12.04 27.47
N ASN A 42 10.96 -13.35 27.32
CA ASN A 42 12.01 -14.35 27.55
C ASN A 42 13.13 -14.26 26.51
N LEU A 43 12.80 -14.05 25.24
CA LEU A 43 13.79 -13.84 24.17
C LEU A 43 14.61 -12.57 24.43
N LEU A 44 13.95 -11.48 24.82
CA LEU A 44 14.61 -10.22 25.17
C LEU A 44 15.54 -10.34 26.37
N GLU A 45 15.15 -11.13 27.38
CA GLU A 45 15.97 -11.40 28.56
C GLU A 45 17.21 -12.22 28.19
N LYS A 46 17.04 -13.27 27.37
CA LYS A 46 18.14 -14.09 26.84
C LYS A 46 19.14 -13.23 26.05
N SER A 47 18.64 -12.27 25.27
CA SER A 47 19.46 -11.36 24.47
C SER A 47 20.01 -10.16 25.26
N GLY A 48 19.63 -9.99 26.53
CA GLY A 48 20.12 -8.92 27.40
C GLY A 48 19.60 -7.51 27.06
N ILE A 49 18.51 -7.41 26.30
CA ILE A 49 17.98 -6.14 25.77
C ILE A 49 16.56 -5.82 26.25
N LYS A 50 16.05 -6.58 27.23
CA LYS A 50 14.71 -6.40 27.80
C LYS A 50 14.58 -5.03 28.49
N PRO A 51 13.65 -4.16 28.06
CA PRO A 51 13.46 -2.87 28.72
C PRO A 51 12.78 -3.03 30.08
N ARG A 52 13.13 -2.16 31.04
CA ARG A 52 12.63 -2.23 32.43
C ARG A 52 11.09 -2.17 32.54
N TRP A 53 10.44 -1.46 31.63
CA TRP A 53 8.99 -1.30 31.64
C TRP A 53 8.25 -2.51 31.06
N PHE A 54 8.95 -3.45 30.40
CA PHE A 54 8.32 -4.56 29.68
C PHE A 54 7.39 -5.37 30.59
N ASP A 55 7.86 -5.69 31.80
CA ASP A 55 7.13 -6.48 32.80
C ASP A 55 5.94 -5.73 33.45
N ASN A 56 5.68 -4.48 33.05
CA ASN A 56 4.48 -3.76 33.46
C ASN A 56 3.23 -4.21 32.68
N LEU A 57 3.41 -4.83 31.50
CA LEU A 57 2.32 -5.35 30.66
C LEU A 57 2.08 -6.83 31.01
N LYS A 58 1.26 -7.09 32.02
CA LYS A 58 1.13 -8.43 32.63
C LYS A 58 -0.27 -9.02 32.55
N ASN A 59 -1.28 -8.21 32.24
CA ASN A 59 -2.67 -8.62 32.17
C ASN A 59 -3.29 -8.30 30.80
N ILE A 60 -4.35 -9.03 30.48
CA ILE A 60 -5.28 -8.64 29.41
C ILE A 60 -5.90 -7.27 29.78
N GLY A 61 -5.90 -6.36 28.81
CA GLY A 61 -6.29 -4.96 28.93
C GLY A 61 -5.12 -4.01 29.13
N ASP A 62 -3.92 -4.50 29.44
CA ASP A 62 -2.75 -3.65 29.62
C ASP A 62 -2.30 -3.04 28.29
N ARG A 63 -1.97 -1.74 28.32
CA ARG A 63 -1.42 -0.99 27.18
C ARG A 63 -0.50 0.12 27.67
N ARG A 64 0.39 0.60 26.80
CA ARG A 64 1.18 1.81 27.05
C ARG A 64 0.43 3.04 26.56
N GLU A 65 0.23 4.01 27.45
CA GLU A 65 -0.52 5.24 27.18
C GLU A 65 0.39 6.45 26.93
N GLY A 66 -0.17 7.52 26.35
CA GLY A 66 0.55 8.77 26.10
C GLY A 66 1.48 8.75 24.88
N LEU A 67 1.38 7.71 24.04
CA LEU A 67 2.26 7.49 22.89
C LEU A 67 1.58 7.68 21.53
N ASP A 68 0.34 8.20 21.49
CA ASP A 68 -0.47 8.24 20.26
C ASP A 68 0.19 8.95 19.06
N HIS A 69 1.04 9.95 19.33
CA HIS A 69 1.82 10.62 18.29
C HIS A 69 2.75 9.69 17.50
N ARG A 70 3.14 8.53 18.07
CA ARG A 70 4.00 7.53 17.41
C ARG A 70 3.26 6.72 16.34
N ARG A 71 1.95 6.90 16.18
CA ARG A 71 1.16 6.29 15.09
C ARG A 71 1.37 6.99 13.73
N MET A 72 2.10 8.10 13.71
CA MET A 72 2.35 8.90 12.49
C MET A 72 3.34 8.25 11.52
N SER A 73 4.21 7.37 12.01
CA SER A 73 5.19 6.63 11.21
C SER A 73 5.01 5.13 11.33
N ASN A 74 5.42 4.40 10.30
CA ASN A 74 5.78 2.99 10.43
C ASN A 74 7.27 2.89 10.77
N ASN A 75 7.62 2.13 11.81
CA ASN A 75 9.01 2.02 12.27
C ASN A 75 9.64 0.76 11.68
N SER A 76 10.86 0.87 11.15
CA SER A 76 11.56 -0.28 10.56
C SER A 76 13.06 -0.27 10.86
N ILE A 77 13.60 -1.44 11.14
CA ILE A 77 15.04 -1.63 11.36
C ILE A 77 15.77 -1.55 10.02
N ALA A 78 16.83 -0.75 9.94
CA ALA A 78 17.76 -0.73 8.82
C ALA A 78 18.91 -1.71 9.10
N PHE A 79 18.81 -2.92 8.55
CA PHE A 79 19.88 -3.91 8.67
C PHE A 79 21.04 -3.58 7.74
N GLU A 80 22.16 -3.13 8.33
CA GLU A 80 23.43 -2.86 7.65
C GLU A 80 24.11 -4.13 7.12
N LYS A 81 23.75 -5.29 7.67
CA LYS A 81 24.20 -6.63 7.28
C LYS A 81 23.17 -7.65 7.73
N LYS A 82 23.25 -8.88 7.21
CA LYS A 82 22.42 -9.99 7.70
C LYS A 82 22.52 -10.13 9.24
N PRO A 83 21.40 -10.04 9.99
CA PRO A 83 21.40 -10.24 11.42
C PRO A 83 21.69 -11.71 11.77
N ASP A 84 22.01 -11.98 13.04
CA ASP A 84 22.01 -13.36 13.51
C ASP A 84 20.59 -13.94 13.56
N ARG A 85 20.50 -15.27 13.65
CA ARG A 85 19.23 -15.97 13.56
C ARG A 85 18.32 -15.68 14.76
N ASP A 86 18.89 -15.55 15.96
CA ASP A 86 18.14 -15.30 17.19
C ASP A 86 17.51 -13.89 17.16
N PHE A 87 18.23 -12.89 16.64
CA PHE A 87 17.73 -11.52 16.50
C PHE A 87 16.68 -11.39 15.41
N LEU A 88 16.88 -12.04 14.24
CA LEU A 88 15.84 -12.07 13.21
C LEU A 88 14.56 -12.72 13.75
N HIS A 89 14.69 -13.85 14.43
CA HIS A 89 13.57 -14.54 15.05
C HIS A 89 12.83 -13.64 16.05
N LEU A 90 13.55 -12.93 16.92
CA LEU A 90 12.96 -11.95 17.84
C LEU A 90 12.14 -10.87 17.11
N VAL A 91 12.65 -10.32 16.00
CA VAL A 91 11.95 -9.30 15.21
C VAL A 91 10.66 -9.86 14.64
N PHE A 92 10.67 -11.09 14.10
CA PHE A 92 9.47 -11.76 13.62
C PHE A 92 8.42 -12.00 14.73
N GLU A 93 8.86 -12.42 15.91
CA GLU A 93 7.96 -12.64 17.06
C GLU A 93 7.31 -11.34 17.54
N MET A 94 8.06 -10.23 17.57
CA MET A 94 7.52 -8.90 17.87
C MET A 94 6.52 -8.43 16.81
N MET A 95 6.89 -8.59 15.54
CA MET A 95 6.07 -8.20 14.40
C MET A 95 4.76 -8.99 14.33
N GLN A 96 4.76 -10.28 14.68
CA GLN A 96 3.56 -11.09 14.77
C GLN A 96 2.57 -10.54 15.81
N LEU A 97 3.06 -9.99 16.92
CA LEU A 97 2.21 -9.44 17.97
C LEU A 97 1.73 -8.00 17.68
N GLU A 98 2.64 -7.12 17.23
CA GLU A 98 2.41 -5.68 17.15
C GLU A 98 2.23 -5.15 15.72
N GLY A 99 2.56 -5.96 14.71
CA GLY A 99 2.70 -5.55 13.31
C GLY A 99 4.02 -4.81 13.01
N GLU A 100 4.87 -4.60 14.03
CA GLU A 100 6.09 -3.78 13.97
C GLU A 100 7.16 -4.28 14.98
N PRO A 101 8.45 -3.92 14.78
CA PRO A 101 8.99 -3.13 13.67
C PRO A 101 9.07 -3.93 12.37
N GLY A 102 8.92 -3.24 11.24
CA GLY A 102 9.36 -3.75 9.94
C GLY A 102 10.89 -3.82 9.84
N PHE A 103 11.43 -4.24 8.71
CA PHE A 103 12.86 -4.11 8.46
C PHE A 103 13.21 -4.03 6.97
N PHE A 104 14.35 -3.41 6.70
CA PHE A 104 14.97 -3.31 5.39
C PHE A 104 16.41 -3.81 5.45
N ASN A 105 16.82 -4.51 4.40
CA ASN A 105 18.19 -4.94 4.19
C ASN A 105 18.94 -3.85 3.41
N MET A 106 19.67 -3.01 4.13
CA MET A 106 20.45 -1.92 3.55
C MET A 106 21.72 -2.42 2.84
N GLU A 107 22.21 -3.62 3.18
CA GLU A 107 23.30 -4.28 2.43
C GLU A 107 22.88 -4.53 0.98
N GLU A 108 21.70 -5.11 0.76
CA GLU A 108 21.16 -5.34 -0.59
C GLU A 108 20.74 -4.02 -1.27
N ALA A 109 20.15 -3.09 -0.51
CA ALA A 109 19.81 -1.77 -1.05
C ALA A 109 21.07 -1.05 -1.59
N ARG A 110 22.21 -1.15 -0.90
CA ARG A 110 23.49 -0.58 -1.34
C ARG A 110 24.16 -1.36 -2.47
N ARG A 111 23.91 -2.67 -2.60
CA ARG A 111 24.32 -3.42 -3.81
C ARG A 111 23.63 -2.88 -5.06
N ARG A 112 22.36 -2.49 -4.94
CA ARG A 112 21.56 -1.89 -6.02
C ARG A 112 21.91 -0.41 -6.24
N ARG A 113 22.14 0.33 -5.16
CA ARG A 113 22.44 1.77 -5.16
C ARG A 113 23.47 2.12 -4.09
N PRO A 114 24.77 2.25 -4.44
CA PRO A 114 25.87 2.35 -3.45
C PRO A 114 25.73 3.40 -2.34
N ASN A 115 25.06 4.53 -2.62
CA ASN A 115 24.77 5.60 -1.67
C ASN A 115 23.32 5.56 -1.15
N ALA A 116 22.74 4.37 -0.98
CA ALA A 116 21.44 4.23 -0.34
C ALA A 116 21.54 4.57 1.15
N GLU A 117 20.68 5.49 1.59
CA GLU A 117 20.50 5.95 2.97
C GLU A 117 19.11 5.61 3.51
N GLY A 118 18.20 5.12 2.65
CA GLY A 118 16.88 4.68 3.09
C GLY A 118 15.94 4.37 1.93
N VAL A 119 14.65 4.34 2.25
CA VAL A 119 13.56 4.10 1.30
C VAL A 119 12.43 5.09 1.52
N ASN A 120 11.54 5.23 0.53
CA ASN A 120 10.29 5.97 0.72
C ASN A 120 9.30 5.18 1.61
N PRO A 121 8.19 5.78 2.09
CA PRO A 121 7.27 5.13 3.04
C PRO A 121 6.65 3.81 2.59
N CYS A 122 6.56 3.55 1.29
CA CYS A 122 6.02 2.30 0.75
C CYS A 122 7.14 1.27 0.44
N GLY A 123 8.41 1.62 0.64
CA GLY A 123 9.56 0.73 0.54
C GLY A 123 10.01 0.36 -0.87
N GLU A 124 9.36 0.88 -1.92
CA GLU A 124 9.61 0.50 -3.31
C GLU A 124 10.77 1.26 -3.97
N ILE A 125 11.12 2.45 -3.47
CA ILE A 125 12.22 3.28 -3.98
C ILE A 125 13.35 3.35 -2.97
N ILE A 126 14.53 2.92 -3.41
CA ILE A 126 15.81 3.08 -2.71
C ILE A 126 16.35 4.49 -2.94
N LEU A 127 16.62 5.23 -1.86
CA LEU A 127 16.92 6.66 -1.87
C LEU A 127 18.25 6.99 -1.18
N ASP A 128 18.86 8.11 -1.58
CA ASP A 128 19.93 8.80 -0.85
C ASP A 128 19.24 9.83 0.03
N SER A 129 19.98 10.43 0.95
CA SER A 129 19.50 11.60 1.66
C SER A 129 18.97 12.62 0.65
N LYS A 130 17.74 13.11 0.89
CA LYS A 130 17.05 14.09 0.03
C LYS A 130 16.73 13.60 -1.40
N GLY A 131 16.83 12.29 -1.64
CA GLY A 131 16.35 11.68 -2.87
C GLY A 131 14.82 11.73 -2.97
N VAL A 132 14.31 11.78 -4.19
CA VAL A 132 12.87 11.84 -4.48
C VAL A 132 12.39 10.62 -5.28
N CYS A 133 11.11 10.34 -5.12
CA CYS A 133 10.42 9.25 -5.80
C CYS A 133 9.57 9.82 -6.96
N ASN A 134 9.66 9.18 -8.13
CA ASN A 134 8.94 9.56 -9.34
C ASN A 134 8.43 8.30 -10.04
N LEU A 135 7.11 8.12 -10.07
CA LEU A 135 6.50 6.84 -10.45
C LEU A 135 5.52 6.97 -11.61
N THR A 136 5.58 6.00 -12.50
CA THR A 136 4.56 5.73 -13.51
C THR A 136 4.08 4.29 -13.35
N THR A 137 2.89 3.97 -13.85
CA THR A 137 2.34 2.60 -13.74
C THR A 137 1.68 2.21 -15.05
N ILE A 138 1.96 0.99 -15.53
CA ILE A 138 1.21 0.36 -16.62
C ILE A 138 0.20 -0.65 -16.08
N ASN A 139 -1.03 -0.63 -16.61
CA ASN A 139 -2.04 -1.66 -16.31
C ASN A 139 -1.90 -2.82 -17.30
N VAL A 140 -1.26 -3.91 -16.87
CA VAL A 140 -0.95 -5.06 -17.73
C VAL A 140 -2.21 -5.79 -18.18
N LYS A 141 -3.26 -5.85 -17.33
CA LYS A 141 -4.55 -6.46 -17.69
C LYS A 141 -5.21 -5.78 -18.88
N ALA A 142 -4.97 -4.49 -19.10
CA ALA A 142 -5.53 -3.75 -20.24
C ALA A 142 -4.96 -4.19 -21.60
N PHE A 143 -3.86 -4.95 -21.61
CA PHE A 143 -3.23 -5.51 -22.81
C PHE A 143 -3.67 -6.96 -23.08
N VAL A 144 -4.56 -7.52 -22.25
CA VAL A 144 -5.12 -8.85 -22.49
C VAL A 144 -6.22 -8.76 -23.55
N GLN A 145 -6.12 -9.58 -24.58
CA GLN A 145 -7.05 -9.62 -25.70
C GLN A 145 -7.77 -10.97 -25.73
N GLN A 146 -9.10 -10.95 -25.80
CA GLN A 146 -9.89 -12.14 -26.02
C GLN A 146 -9.81 -12.55 -27.50
N GLN A 147 -9.51 -13.82 -27.73
CA GLN A 147 -9.43 -14.43 -29.06
C GLN A 147 -10.80 -14.96 -29.50
N GLU A 148 -10.97 -15.21 -30.81
CA GLU A 148 -12.24 -15.72 -31.37
C GLU A 148 -12.66 -17.08 -30.78
N ASP A 149 -11.69 -17.91 -30.38
CA ASP A 149 -11.91 -19.20 -29.74
C ASP A 149 -12.24 -19.11 -28.23
N GLY A 150 -12.34 -17.89 -27.70
CA GLY A 150 -12.62 -17.61 -26.28
C GLY A 150 -11.40 -17.70 -25.36
N THR A 151 -10.20 -17.99 -25.90
CA THR A 151 -8.95 -17.89 -25.14
C THR A 151 -8.52 -16.43 -24.99
N HIS A 152 -7.47 -16.19 -24.20
CA HIS A 152 -6.90 -14.86 -24.02
C HIS A 152 -5.41 -14.90 -24.34
N SER A 153 -4.91 -13.84 -24.96
CA SER A 153 -3.48 -13.62 -25.19
C SER A 153 -3.07 -12.24 -24.65
N LEU A 154 -1.77 -12.04 -24.45
CA LEU A 154 -1.21 -10.76 -24.02
C LEU A 154 -0.58 -10.05 -25.22
N ASP A 155 -0.96 -8.79 -25.46
CA ASP A 155 -0.34 -7.93 -26.48
C ASP A 155 1.03 -7.44 -26.00
N LEU A 156 2.06 -8.25 -26.26
CA LEU A 156 3.43 -7.98 -25.81
C LEU A 156 4.05 -6.75 -26.49
N ASP A 157 3.73 -6.50 -27.77
CA ASP A 157 4.23 -5.34 -28.51
C ASP A 157 3.63 -4.04 -27.96
N GLY A 158 2.31 -4.03 -27.73
CA GLY A 158 1.61 -2.92 -27.09
C GLY A 158 2.10 -2.68 -25.67
N LEU A 159 2.30 -3.74 -24.89
CA LEU A 159 2.77 -3.65 -23.51
C LEU A 159 4.21 -3.12 -23.43
N LYS A 160 5.11 -3.63 -24.29
CA LYS A 160 6.47 -3.13 -24.43
C LYS A 160 6.47 -1.65 -24.81
N ARG A 161 5.65 -1.26 -25.79
CA ARG A 161 5.55 0.14 -26.22
C ARG A 161 5.05 1.05 -25.10
N ALA A 162 4.07 0.60 -24.32
CA ALA A 162 3.56 1.35 -23.18
C ALA A 162 4.66 1.54 -22.11
N GLN A 163 5.48 0.52 -21.87
CA GLN A 163 6.59 0.59 -20.93
C GLN A 163 7.69 1.57 -21.39
N GLU A 164 8.05 1.58 -22.68
CA GLU A 164 8.98 2.58 -23.23
C GLU A 164 8.46 4.01 -23.03
N LEU A 165 7.16 4.22 -23.27
CA LEU A 165 6.52 5.53 -23.08
C LEU A 165 6.45 5.91 -21.60
N SER A 166 6.18 4.94 -20.72
CA SER A 166 6.18 5.09 -19.26
C SER A 166 7.53 5.61 -18.77
N ALA A 167 8.64 4.99 -19.20
CA ALA A 167 9.99 5.42 -18.87
C ALA A 167 10.28 6.85 -19.36
N ARG A 168 9.86 7.19 -20.59
CA ARG A 168 10.02 8.54 -21.15
C ARG A 168 9.21 9.59 -20.38
N ILE A 169 8.01 9.26 -19.91
CA ILE A 169 7.21 10.13 -19.04
C ILE A 169 7.93 10.35 -17.70
N GLY A 170 8.38 9.27 -17.07
CA GLY A 170 9.16 9.32 -15.84
C GLY A 170 10.37 10.25 -15.97
N LEU A 171 11.19 10.08 -17.02
CA LEU A 171 12.36 10.93 -17.23
C LEU A 171 11.98 12.41 -17.38
N ARG A 172 10.91 12.74 -18.10
CA ARG A 172 10.46 14.14 -18.26
C ARG A 172 10.06 14.78 -16.93
N MET A 173 9.47 14.02 -16.01
CA MET A 173 9.11 14.55 -14.68
C MET A 173 10.36 15.00 -13.90
N THR A 174 11.52 14.39 -14.12
CA THR A 174 12.79 14.78 -13.49
C THR A 174 13.39 16.09 -14.04
N LEU A 175 12.87 16.61 -15.15
CA LEU A 175 13.39 17.83 -15.78
C LEU A 175 12.90 19.10 -15.08
N THR A 176 11.81 19.00 -14.31
CA THR A 176 11.27 20.11 -13.55
C THR A 176 12.18 20.37 -12.35
N PRO A 177 12.71 21.60 -12.17
CA PRO A 177 13.50 21.92 -11.01
C PRO A 177 12.63 21.85 -9.74
N LEU A 178 13.17 21.27 -8.67
CA LEU A 178 12.52 21.28 -7.36
C LEU A 178 12.74 22.61 -6.65
N GLU A 179 11.79 23.01 -5.80
CA GLU A 179 11.86 24.27 -5.04
C GLU A 179 12.95 24.28 -3.96
N ILE A 180 13.38 23.10 -3.51
CA ILE A 180 14.43 22.95 -2.49
C ILE A 180 15.73 22.58 -3.19
N ASP A 181 16.67 23.52 -3.28
CA ASP A 181 17.93 23.37 -4.04
C ASP A 181 18.67 22.06 -3.72
N SER A 182 18.84 21.73 -2.44
CA SER A 182 19.57 20.51 -2.05
C SER A 182 18.85 19.19 -2.40
N TRP A 183 17.55 19.24 -2.72
CA TRP A 183 16.80 18.09 -3.24
C TRP A 183 16.84 18.09 -4.77
N ASP A 184 16.76 19.27 -5.39
CA ASP A 184 16.92 19.41 -6.84
C ASP A 184 18.29 18.90 -7.30
N GLU A 185 19.36 19.24 -6.59
CA GLU A 185 20.71 18.75 -6.87
C GLU A 185 20.77 17.21 -6.96
N ILE A 186 20.11 16.52 -6.02
CA ILE A 186 20.03 15.06 -6.00
C ILE A 186 19.14 14.54 -7.13
N GLN A 187 18.00 15.19 -7.42
CA GLN A 187 17.13 14.82 -8.54
C GLN A 187 17.84 14.97 -9.88
N GLN A 188 18.56 16.07 -10.13
CA GLN A 188 19.27 16.31 -11.39
C GLN A 188 20.47 15.36 -11.55
N ARG A 189 21.12 14.98 -10.43
CA ARG A 189 22.21 13.99 -10.40
C ARG A 189 21.68 12.60 -10.76
N ASP A 190 20.68 12.11 -10.03
CA ASP A 190 20.24 10.71 -10.07
C ASP A 190 19.13 10.43 -11.09
N ARG A 191 18.25 11.41 -11.31
CA ARG A 191 17.07 11.31 -12.19
C ARG A 191 16.29 10.01 -12.04
N LEU A 192 16.11 9.56 -10.80
CA LEU A 192 15.40 8.32 -10.51
C LEU A 192 14.02 8.30 -11.17
N ILE A 193 13.69 7.18 -11.80
CA ILE A 193 12.36 6.88 -12.27
C ILE A 193 11.95 5.52 -11.74
N GLY A 194 10.65 5.33 -11.53
CA GLY A 194 10.09 4.06 -11.09
C GLY A 194 8.93 3.66 -11.98
N THR A 195 9.23 2.93 -13.06
CA THR A 195 8.18 2.34 -13.90
C THR A 195 7.60 1.12 -13.19
N SER A 196 6.41 1.26 -12.64
CA SER A 196 5.63 0.22 -11.94
C SER A 196 4.67 -0.50 -12.88
N VAL A 197 4.14 -1.64 -12.41
CA VAL A 197 3.10 -2.43 -13.07
C VAL A 197 1.93 -2.66 -12.12
N THR A 198 0.72 -2.77 -12.66
CA THR A 198 -0.48 -3.22 -11.94
C THR A 198 -1.30 -4.14 -12.83
N GLY A 199 -2.26 -4.88 -12.27
CA GLY A 199 -3.04 -5.86 -13.02
C GLY A 199 -2.23 -7.09 -13.44
N TRP A 200 -1.05 -7.30 -12.85
CA TRP A 200 -0.12 -8.36 -13.21
C TRP A 200 -0.74 -9.75 -13.00
N LYS A 201 -1.17 -10.05 -11.77
CA LYS A 201 -1.74 -11.36 -11.42
C LYS A 201 -3.03 -11.65 -12.18
N ASP A 202 -3.88 -10.65 -12.38
CA ASP A 202 -5.08 -10.78 -13.21
C ASP A 202 -4.73 -11.15 -14.67
N ALA A 203 -3.73 -10.49 -15.25
CA ALA A 203 -3.30 -10.75 -16.63
C ALA A 203 -2.75 -12.18 -16.78
N LEU A 204 -1.83 -12.60 -15.89
CA LEU A 204 -1.27 -13.95 -15.91
C LEU A 204 -2.36 -15.03 -15.80
N ALA A 205 -3.35 -14.82 -14.93
CA ALA A 205 -4.44 -15.75 -14.72
C ALA A 205 -5.35 -15.88 -15.96
N LEU A 206 -5.61 -14.77 -16.68
CA LEU A 206 -6.44 -14.77 -17.87
C LEU A 206 -5.77 -15.50 -19.04
N VAL A 207 -4.50 -15.22 -19.29
CA VAL A 207 -3.73 -15.82 -20.39
C VAL A 207 -3.12 -17.18 -20.04
N LYS A 208 -3.26 -17.61 -18.76
CA LYS A 208 -2.70 -18.85 -18.22
C LYS A 208 -1.19 -18.96 -18.42
N ALA A 209 -0.50 -17.85 -18.14
CA ALA A 209 0.94 -17.75 -18.34
C ALA A 209 1.72 -18.80 -17.55
N THR A 210 2.76 -19.37 -18.15
CA THR A 210 3.75 -20.18 -17.43
C THR A 210 4.72 -19.30 -16.66
N GLU A 211 5.51 -19.90 -15.77
CA GLU A 211 6.56 -19.16 -15.05
C GLU A 211 7.66 -18.66 -16.00
N GLU A 212 8.01 -19.43 -17.04
CA GLU A 212 8.97 -19.01 -18.06
C GLU A 212 8.48 -17.78 -18.82
N GLU A 213 7.20 -17.76 -19.21
CA GLU A 213 6.58 -16.60 -19.86
C GLU A 213 6.54 -15.39 -18.92
N GLU A 214 6.19 -15.58 -17.65
CA GLU A 214 6.21 -14.50 -16.64
C GLU A 214 7.62 -13.87 -16.55
N ILE A 215 8.67 -14.70 -16.48
CA ILE A 215 10.06 -14.24 -16.43
C ILE A 215 10.48 -13.54 -17.73
N GLU A 216 10.11 -14.06 -18.89
CA GLU A 216 10.40 -13.44 -20.19
C GLU A 216 9.77 -12.05 -20.27
N TRP A 217 8.50 -11.91 -19.88
CA TRP A 217 7.79 -10.63 -19.92
C TRP A 217 8.36 -9.63 -18.92
N MET A 218 8.75 -10.07 -17.71
CA MET A 218 9.46 -9.21 -16.75
C MET A 218 10.76 -8.64 -17.33
N ASN A 219 11.60 -9.50 -17.91
CA ASN A 219 12.86 -9.08 -18.52
C ASN A 219 12.62 -8.13 -19.70
N MET A 220 11.65 -8.45 -20.57
CA MET A 220 11.26 -7.59 -21.69
C MET A 220 10.88 -6.18 -21.22
N LEU A 221 10.06 -6.06 -20.16
CA LEU A 221 9.62 -4.76 -19.65
C LEU A 221 10.73 -3.99 -18.93
N ARG A 222 11.61 -4.69 -18.21
CA ARG A 222 12.80 -4.08 -17.62
C ARG A 222 13.68 -3.47 -18.71
N ASP A 223 14.01 -4.28 -19.73
CA ASP A 223 14.93 -3.87 -20.79
C ASP A 223 14.31 -2.76 -21.66
N ALA A 224 13.01 -2.80 -21.89
CA ALA A 224 12.28 -1.73 -22.58
C ALA A 224 12.31 -0.41 -21.80
N SER A 225 12.08 -0.44 -20.49
CA SER A 225 12.16 0.75 -19.62
C SER A 225 13.56 1.34 -19.61
N ARG A 226 14.56 0.51 -19.31
CA ARG A 226 15.98 0.89 -19.23
C ARG A 226 16.47 1.48 -20.54
N LYS A 227 16.27 0.78 -21.65
CA LYS A 227 16.70 1.25 -22.97
C LYS A 227 16.02 2.57 -23.36
N ALA A 228 14.71 2.68 -23.16
CA ALA A 228 13.97 3.89 -23.52
C ALA A 228 14.38 5.10 -22.67
N ALA A 229 14.66 4.89 -21.38
CA ALA A 229 15.17 5.92 -20.49
C ALA A 229 16.56 6.41 -20.92
N ASP A 230 17.50 5.49 -21.17
CA ASP A 230 18.87 5.82 -21.54
C ASP A 230 18.95 6.52 -22.91
N ASP A 231 18.24 6.00 -23.91
CA ASP A 231 18.17 6.62 -25.25
C ASP A 231 17.59 8.03 -25.17
N TYR A 232 16.56 8.22 -24.34
CA TYR A 232 15.90 9.52 -24.22
C TYR A 232 16.69 10.52 -23.40
N ALA A 233 17.39 10.08 -22.36
CA ALA A 233 18.34 10.92 -21.62
C ALA A 233 19.45 11.44 -22.55
N LYS A 234 19.94 10.58 -23.45
CA LYS A 234 20.90 10.97 -24.50
C LYS A 234 20.32 11.99 -25.48
N GLU A 235 19.08 11.80 -25.93
CA GLU A 235 18.37 12.74 -26.82
C GLU A 235 18.25 14.12 -26.16
N LEU A 236 17.87 14.15 -24.87
CA LEU A 236 17.67 15.36 -24.07
C LEU A 236 18.97 15.96 -23.51
N ARG A 237 20.10 15.24 -23.64
CA ARG A 237 21.43 15.61 -23.09
C ARG A 237 21.40 15.82 -21.57
N VAL A 238 20.76 14.89 -20.88
CA VAL A 238 20.72 14.83 -19.41
C VAL A 238 21.30 13.50 -18.93
N ASN A 239 21.53 13.36 -17.63
CA ASN A 239 21.95 12.08 -17.04
C ASN A 239 20.89 11.00 -17.30
N ALA A 240 21.34 9.77 -17.53
CA ALA A 240 20.42 8.63 -17.51
C ALA A 240 19.94 8.39 -16.06
N PRO A 241 18.69 7.94 -15.85
CA PRO A 241 18.21 7.54 -14.53
C PRO A 241 19.13 6.51 -13.90
N LEU A 242 19.57 6.75 -12.67
CA LEU A 242 20.42 5.81 -11.94
C LEU A 242 19.70 4.47 -11.77
N LEU A 243 18.44 4.49 -11.36
CA LEU A 243 17.53 3.34 -11.31
C LEU A 243 16.21 3.70 -12.02
N ALA A 244 15.54 2.70 -12.60
CA ALA A 244 14.43 2.87 -13.52
C ALA A 244 13.16 2.06 -13.22
N THR A 245 13.28 0.86 -12.65
CA THR A 245 12.16 -0.06 -12.45
C THR A 245 11.90 -0.35 -10.98
N THR A 246 10.62 -0.43 -10.62
CA THR A 246 10.12 -0.68 -9.26
C THR A 246 8.74 -1.32 -9.34
N VAL A 247 8.20 -1.82 -8.23
CA VAL A 247 6.75 -2.08 -8.13
C VAL A 247 6.23 -1.43 -6.85
N LYS A 248 5.26 -0.52 -6.99
CA LYS A 248 4.58 0.10 -5.84
C LYS A 248 3.36 -0.75 -5.44
N PRO A 249 2.75 -0.53 -4.27
CA PRO A 249 1.62 -1.35 -3.82
C PRO A 249 0.29 -1.09 -4.56
N GLU A 250 0.22 -0.06 -5.42
CA GLU A 250 -0.90 0.24 -6.33
C GLU A 250 -2.30 0.44 -5.71
N GLY A 251 -2.40 0.73 -4.41
CA GLY A 251 -3.69 0.73 -3.70
C GLY A 251 -4.82 1.59 -4.32
N THR A 252 -4.52 2.77 -4.88
CA THR A 252 -5.54 3.64 -5.51
C THR A 252 -5.61 3.47 -7.02
N LEU A 253 -4.46 3.41 -7.70
CA LEU A 253 -4.44 3.34 -9.18
C LEU A 253 -5.00 2.02 -9.69
N SER A 254 -4.84 0.92 -8.95
CA SER A 254 -5.46 -0.35 -9.34
C SER A 254 -6.99 -0.27 -9.35
N GLN A 255 -7.58 0.54 -8.45
CA GLN A 255 -9.02 0.79 -8.39
C GLN A 255 -9.49 1.63 -9.58
N VAL A 256 -8.76 2.71 -9.89
CA VAL A 256 -9.03 3.53 -11.08
C VAL A 256 -8.90 2.71 -12.37
N ALA A 257 -7.98 1.75 -12.39
CA ALA A 257 -7.75 0.84 -13.50
C ALA A 257 -8.81 -0.28 -13.63
N GLY A 258 -9.96 -0.15 -12.98
CA GLY A 258 -11.07 -1.12 -13.03
C GLY A 258 -11.00 -2.18 -11.93
N GLY A 259 -10.38 -1.88 -10.79
CA GLY A 259 -10.30 -2.80 -9.65
C GLY A 259 -9.42 -4.03 -9.92
N VAL A 260 -8.32 -3.85 -10.65
CA VAL A 260 -7.39 -4.94 -11.01
C VAL A 260 -6.48 -5.32 -9.85
N SER A 261 -5.81 -6.48 -9.95
CA SER A 261 -4.81 -6.91 -8.95
C SER A 261 -3.75 -5.82 -8.69
N PRO A 262 -3.51 -5.39 -7.44
CA PRO A 262 -2.65 -4.24 -7.15
C PRO A 262 -1.17 -4.61 -7.08
N GLY A 263 -0.35 -4.05 -7.98
CA GLY A 263 1.10 -4.29 -8.01
C GLY A 263 1.40 -5.76 -8.26
N VAL A 264 2.13 -6.38 -7.33
CA VAL A 264 2.42 -7.83 -7.34
C VAL A 264 1.39 -8.68 -6.59
N HIS A 265 0.46 -8.07 -5.87
CA HIS A 265 -0.47 -8.78 -4.99
C HIS A 265 -1.59 -9.45 -5.77
N MET A 266 -2.16 -10.49 -5.17
CA MET A 266 -3.40 -11.09 -5.64
C MET A 266 -4.60 -10.17 -5.36
N SER A 267 -5.67 -10.37 -6.13
CA SER A 267 -6.96 -9.75 -5.86
C SER A 267 -7.53 -10.21 -4.50
N HIS A 268 -8.25 -9.31 -3.82
CA HIS A 268 -8.76 -9.55 -2.46
C HIS A 268 -9.78 -10.70 -2.39
N SER A 269 -10.79 -10.68 -3.25
CA SER A 269 -11.89 -11.66 -3.32
C SER A 269 -12.48 -11.63 -4.74
N PRO A 270 -13.13 -12.70 -5.25
CA PRO A 270 -13.85 -12.65 -6.53
C PRO A 270 -14.98 -11.59 -6.49
N TYR A 271 -15.67 -11.49 -5.35
CA TYR A 271 -16.72 -10.53 -5.06
C TYR A 271 -16.52 -9.95 -3.66
N TYR A 272 -16.64 -8.63 -3.53
CA TYR A 272 -16.53 -7.95 -2.25
C TYR A 272 -17.25 -6.60 -2.24
N ILE A 273 -17.57 -6.13 -1.04
CA ILE A 273 -18.00 -4.76 -0.79
C ILE A 273 -16.76 -3.92 -0.47
N ARG A 274 -16.49 -2.92 -1.29
CA ARG A 274 -15.47 -1.90 -1.02
C ARG A 274 -16.12 -0.73 -0.29
N ARG A 275 -15.59 -0.37 0.86
CA ARG A 275 -16.08 0.77 1.65
C ARG A 275 -15.18 1.98 1.52
N VAL A 276 -15.78 3.12 1.15
CA VAL A 276 -15.10 4.41 1.05
C VAL A 276 -15.64 5.34 2.13
N ARG A 277 -14.74 5.89 2.94
CA ARG A 277 -15.05 6.89 3.96
C ARG A 277 -14.97 8.29 3.35
N ILE A 278 -16.03 9.07 3.48
CA ILE A 278 -16.14 10.42 2.90
C ILE A 278 -16.66 11.36 3.99
N ASN A 279 -16.22 12.62 3.97
CA ASN A 279 -16.82 13.63 4.85
C ASN A 279 -18.32 13.75 4.55
N ALA A 280 -19.16 13.78 5.57
CA ALA A 280 -20.61 13.79 5.42
C ALA A 280 -21.14 15.01 4.65
N THR A 281 -20.38 16.11 4.61
CA THR A 281 -20.76 17.33 3.88
C THR A 281 -20.34 17.32 2.41
N ASP A 282 -19.54 16.35 1.97
CA ASP A 282 -19.04 16.31 0.59
C ASP A 282 -20.20 16.17 -0.42
N PRO A 283 -20.23 16.94 -1.53
CA PRO A 283 -21.23 16.82 -2.58
C PRO A 283 -21.46 15.39 -3.09
N LEU A 284 -20.42 14.55 -3.11
CA LEU A 284 -20.54 13.13 -3.49
C LEU A 284 -21.48 12.36 -2.56
N VAL A 285 -21.52 12.70 -1.28
CA VAL A 285 -22.44 12.07 -0.31
C VAL A 285 -23.88 12.47 -0.61
N LYS A 286 -24.13 13.72 -1.04
CA LYS A 286 -25.47 14.17 -1.43
C LYS A 286 -25.95 13.43 -2.67
N VAL A 287 -25.08 13.25 -3.68
CA VAL A 287 -25.38 12.42 -4.86
C VAL A 287 -25.69 10.98 -4.45
N ALA A 288 -24.86 10.38 -3.59
CA ALA A 288 -25.06 9.02 -3.12
C ALA A 288 -26.41 8.85 -2.39
N LYS A 289 -26.80 9.82 -1.55
CA LYS A 289 -28.12 9.84 -0.88
C LYS A 289 -29.26 9.94 -1.89
N GLU A 290 -29.19 10.85 -2.85
CA GLU A 290 -30.22 11.03 -3.89
C GLU A 290 -30.39 9.78 -4.77
N LEU A 291 -29.28 9.12 -5.09
CA LEU A 291 -29.28 7.87 -5.84
C LEU A 291 -29.73 6.66 -5.01
N GLY A 292 -29.92 6.82 -3.69
CA GLY A 292 -30.31 5.75 -2.77
C GLY A 292 -29.22 4.71 -2.57
N TRP A 293 -27.94 5.12 -2.61
CA TRP A 293 -26.82 4.23 -2.32
C TRP A 293 -26.79 3.84 -0.85
N LYS A 294 -26.17 2.70 -0.54
CA LYS A 294 -26.04 2.21 0.83
C LYS A 294 -24.93 2.97 1.55
N ILE A 295 -25.31 3.68 2.62
CA ILE A 295 -24.46 4.57 3.41
C ILE A 295 -24.57 4.17 4.89
N HIS A 296 -23.46 4.27 5.62
CA HIS A 296 -23.38 4.07 7.06
C HIS A 296 -22.71 5.29 7.71
N ALA A 297 -22.97 5.55 8.99
CA ALA A 297 -22.15 6.43 9.81
C ALA A 297 -20.78 5.79 10.12
N GLU A 298 -19.75 6.61 10.38
CA GLU A 298 -18.46 6.09 10.86
C GLU A 298 -18.60 5.42 12.24
N ILE A 299 -17.80 4.37 12.47
CA ILE A 299 -17.75 3.66 13.74
C ILE A 299 -17.49 4.63 14.90
N GLY A 300 -18.25 4.47 15.98
CA GLY A 300 -18.17 5.33 17.17
C GLY A 300 -19.02 6.60 17.08
N THR A 301 -19.67 6.88 15.94
CA THR A 301 -20.70 7.93 15.87
C THR A 301 -21.79 7.62 16.88
N ASN A 302 -22.07 8.56 17.79
CA ASN A 302 -23.02 8.37 18.90
C ASN A 302 -22.75 7.14 19.77
N ASN A 303 -21.49 6.71 19.93
CA ASN A 303 -21.09 5.48 20.61
C ASN A 303 -21.69 4.19 20.00
N VAL A 304 -22.04 4.21 18.71
CA VAL A 304 -22.55 3.05 17.97
C VAL A 304 -21.41 2.31 17.29
N TYR A 305 -21.38 0.99 17.44
CA TYR A 305 -20.36 0.10 16.86
C TYR A 305 -20.95 -1.04 16.01
N ASP A 306 -22.28 -1.23 16.06
CA ASP A 306 -22.99 -2.22 15.24
C ASP A 306 -23.29 -1.66 13.84
N GLN A 307 -23.08 -2.47 12.82
CA GLN A 307 -23.21 -2.05 11.42
C GLN A 307 -24.65 -1.68 11.04
N ASN A 308 -25.65 -2.41 11.54
CA ASN A 308 -27.05 -2.15 11.18
C ASN A 308 -27.54 -0.86 11.84
N GLU A 309 -27.10 -0.61 13.07
CA GLU A 309 -27.39 0.63 13.78
C GLU A 309 -26.71 1.84 13.10
N LEU A 310 -25.48 1.68 12.60
CA LEU A 310 -24.77 2.72 11.82
C LEU A 310 -25.46 3.04 10.48
N ALA A 311 -26.30 2.15 9.96
CA ALA A 311 -27.04 2.36 8.71
C ALA A 311 -28.37 3.13 8.88
N LYS A 312 -28.75 3.50 10.12
CA LYS A 312 -29.99 4.26 10.37
C LYS A 312 -29.82 5.74 10.04
N ASP A 313 -30.82 6.32 9.38
CA ASP A 313 -30.80 7.72 8.94
C ASP A 313 -30.51 8.72 10.08
N GLU A 314 -31.04 8.46 11.27
CA GLU A 314 -30.81 9.27 12.48
C GLU A 314 -29.34 9.29 12.92
N VAL A 315 -28.61 8.16 12.75
CA VAL A 315 -27.18 8.08 13.10
C VAL A 315 -26.32 8.67 11.99
N ILE A 316 -26.69 8.45 10.72
CA ILE A 316 -26.01 9.02 9.55
C ILE A 316 -26.10 10.55 9.55
N ALA A 317 -27.21 11.12 9.99
CA ALA A 317 -27.41 12.57 10.07
C ALA A 317 -26.42 13.27 11.03
N ASP A 318 -26.03 12.59 12.11
CA ASP A 318 -25.08 13.11 13.12
C ASP A 318 -23.62 12.84 12.77
N ALA A 319 -23.36 12.03 11.74
CA ALA A 319 -22.02 11.59 11.39
C ALA A 319 -21.21 12.72 10.72
N ARG A 320 -19.96 12.91 11.16
CA ARG A 320 -18.99 13.78 10.45
C ARG A 320 -18.38 13.10 9.23
N THR A 321 -18.29 11.78 9.29
CA THR A 321 -17.77 10.91 8.23
C THR A 321 -18.81 9.84 7.99
N VAL A 322 -19.11 9.58 6.72
CA VAL A 322 -19.97 8.48 6.30
C VAL A 322 -19.15 7.45 5.53
N VAL A 323 -19.67 6.23 5.47
CA VAL A 323 -19.06 5.08 4.82
C VAL A 323 -20.01 4.58 3.74
N ILE A 324 -19.57 4.58 2.48
CA ILE A 324 -20.41 4.15 1.35
C ILE A 324 -19.95 2.78 0.84
N ASP A 325 -20.90 1.87 0.64
CA ASP A 325 -20.69 0.52 0.12
C ASP A 325 -20.66 0.53 -1.43
N PHE A 326 -19.60 -0.05 -2.01
CA PHE A 326 -19.46 -0.27 -3.46
C PHE A 326 -19.30 -1.77 -3.74
N PRO A 327 -20.26 -2.43 -4.40
CA PRO A 327 -20.12 -3.82 -4.80
C PRO A 327 -19.14 -3.94 -5.97
N VAL A 328 -18.10 -4.78 -5.80
CA VAL A 328 -17.05 -5.01 -6.78
C VAL A 328 -16.97 -6.49 -7.15
N ALA A 329 -16.87 -6.76 -8.45
CA ALA A 329 -16.50 -8.06 -8.99
C ALA A 329 -15.11 -7.94 -9.61
N SER A 330 -14.11 -8.60 -9.02
CA SER A 330 -12.74 -8.57 -9.55
C SER A 330 -12.56 -9.50 -10.77
N GLY A 331 -13.43 -10.51 -10.88
CA GLY A 331 -13.29 -11.61 -11.83
C GLY A 331 -12.17 -12.58 -11.46
N ALA A 332 -11.57 -12.44 -10.27
CA ALA A 332 -10.50 -13.29 -9.80
C ALA A 332 -11.00 -14.71 -9.54
N LYS A 333 -10.25 -15.72 -10.00
CA LYS A 333 -10.49 -17.14 -9.69
C LYS A 333 -9.61 -17.65 -8.55
N ARG A 334 -8.52 -16.93 -8.29
CA ARG A 334 -7.61 -17.13 -7.15
C ARG A 334 -7.39 -15.78 -6.50
N THR A 335 -7.27 -15.78 -5.19
CA THR A 335 -7.22 -14.59 -4.35
C THR A 335 -6.13 -14.71 -3.30
N LYS A 336 -5.95 -13.68 -2.47
CA LYS A 336 -4.99 -13.72 -1.37
C LYS A 336 -5.24 -14.88 -0.39
N GLU A 337 -6.49 -15.32 -0.24
CA GLU A 337 -6.88 -16.47 0.59
C GLU A 337 -6.28 -17.78 0.07
N ASP A 338 -6.17 -17.89 -1.25
CA ASP A 338 -5.67 -19.08 -1.96
C ASP A 338 -4.15 -19.12 -2.11
N THR A 339 -3.45 -18.10 -1.62
CA THR A 339 -1.97 -18.03 -1.68
C THR A 339 -1.32 -18.48 -0.39
N THR A 340 -0.16 -19.11 -0.53
CA THR A 340 0.74 -19.44 0.59
C THR A 340 1.79 -18.36 0.74
N VAL A 341 2.46 -18.34 1.89
CA VAL A 341 3.62 -17.45 2.10
C VAL A 341 4.73 -17.70 1.08
N ASP A 342 4.95 -18.96 0.68
CA ASP A 342 5.97 -19.32 -0.30
C ASP A 342 5.68 -18.75 -1.68
N GLU A 343 4.44 -18.84 -2.17
CA GLU A 343 4.02 -18.28 -3.46
C GLU A 343 4.17 -16.75 -3.50
N GLN A 344 3.91 -16.08 -2.37
CA GLN A 344 4.10 -14.64 -2.24
C GLN A 344 5.59 -14.27 -2.30
N PHE A 345 6.46 -15.02 -1.62
CA PHE A 345 7.90 -14.81 -1.70
C PHE A 345 8.49 -15.19 -3.06
N ASP A 346 8.02 -16.25 -3.71
CA ASP A 346 8.44 -16.61 -5.07
C ASP A 346 8.12 -15.48 -6.04
N THR A 347 6.92 -14.88 -5.92
CA THR A 347 6.55 -13.68 -6.68
C THR A 347 7.51 -12.52 -6.40
N TYR A 348 7.72 -12.19 -5.13
CA TYR A 348 8.63 -11.10 -4.74
C TYR A 348 10.03 -11.32 -5.30
N PHE A 349 10.64 -12.49 -5.09
CA PHE A 349 11.99 -12.77 -5.56
C PHE A 349 12.09 -12.86 -7.09
N ARG A 350 11.05 -13.32 -7.80
CA ARG A 350 11.01 -13.23 -9.26
C ARG A 350 11.06 -11.78 -9.74
N PHE A 351 10.28 -10.89 -9.13
CA PHE A 351 10.33 -9.46 -9.45
C PHE A 351 11.68 -8.84 -9.10
N GLN A 352 12.24 -9.13 -7.92
CA GLN A 352 13.55 -8.65 -7.46
C GLN A 352 14.68 -8.99 -8.43
N ARG A 353 14.62 -10.16 -9.07
CA ARG A 353 15.66 -10.65 -9.98
C ARG A 353 15.44 -10.22 -11.43
N ASN A 354 14.19 -10.20 -11.90
CA ASN A 354 13.89 -10.12 -13.33
C ASN A 354 13.33 -8.77 -13.77
N TYR A 355 12.79 -7.95 -12.86
CA TYR A 355 12.13 -6.69 -13.22
C TYR A 355 12.72 -5.48 -12.53
N VAL A 356 12.74 -5.45 -11.19
CA VAL A 356 13.03 -4.22 -10.45
C VAL A 356 14.52 -4.01 -10.24
N GLU A 357 14.94 -2.76 -10.41
CA GLU A 357 16.27 -2.29 -10.02
C GLU A 357 16.22 -1.62 -8.64
N HIS A 358 15.08 -1.03 -8.27
CA HIS A 358 14.81 -0.62 -6.88
C HIS A 358 14.34 -1.83 -6.04
N ASN A 359 13.12 -1.79 -5.52
CA ASN A 359 12.47 -2.87 -4.78
C ASN A 359 11.05 -3.10 -5.33
N ALA A 360 10.49 -4.27 -5.08
CA ALA A 360 9.07 -4.56 -5.29
C ALA A 360 8.35 -4.49 -3.95
N SER A 361 7.64 -3.39 -3.69
CA SER A 361 6.80 -3.27 -2.49
C SER A 361 5.74 -4.35 -2.50
N ASN A 362 5.78 -5.17 -1.45
CA ASN A 362 4.91 -6.32 -1.28
C ASN A 362 4.56 -6.43 0.20
N THR A 363 3.28 -6.57 0.49
CA THR A 363 2.78 -6.95 1.80
C THR A 363 2.53 -8.45 1.77
N ILE A 364 3.30 -9.19 2.56
CA ILE A 364 3.16 -10.62 2.73
C ILE A 364 2.07 -10.86 3.78
N ASP A 365 0.92 -11.39 3.35
CA ASP A 365 -0.11 -11.90 4.24
C ASP A 365 0.38 -13.24 4.83
N VAL A 366 0.55 -13.31 6.16
CA VAL A 366 1.09 -14.49 6.86
C VAL A 366 0.00 -15.15 7.69
N LYS A 367 -0.33 -16.42 7.39
CA LYS A 367 -1.29 -17.20 8.19
C LYS A 367 -0.64 -17.65 9.50
N PRO A 368 -1.42 -17.94 10.58
CA PRO A 368 -0.86 -18.27 11.89
C PRO A 368 0.19 -19.40 11.90
N GLY A 369 0.09 -20.39 11.01
CA GLY A 369 1.07 -21.48 10.88
C GLY A 369 2.24 -21.21 9.92
N GLU A 370 2.31 -20.05 9.27
CA GLU A 370 3.27 -19.75 8.20
C GLU A 370 4.40 -18.81 8.63
N TRP A 371 4.37 -18.25 9.85
CA TRP A 371 5.38 -17.29 10.34
C TRP A 371 6.81 -17.82 10.32
N ALA A 372 7.03 -19.06 10.77
CA ALA A 372 8.35 -19.69 10.71
C ALA A 372 8.85 -19.88 9.27
N GLN A 373 7.94 -20.16 8.33
CA GLN A 373 8.28 -20.26 6.91
C GLN A 373 8.60 -18.87 6.35
N ALA A 374 7.84 -17.82 6.71
CA ALA A 374 8.13 -16.44 6.31
C ALA A 374 9.54 -16.00 6.73
N GLU A 375 9.91 -16.27 7.99
CA GLU A 375 11.24 -16.02 8.53
C GLU A 375 12.32 -16.78 7.73
N GLN A 376 12.08 -18.07 7.45
CA GLN A 376 13.01 -18.90 6.69
C GLN A 376 13.22 -18.39 5.27
N ARG A 377 12.15 -17.92 4.60
CA ARG A 377 12.22 -17.37 3.24
C ARG A 377 13.05 -16.08 3.18
N VAL A 378 12.91 -15.19 4.16
CA VAL A 378 13.78 -14.01 4.29
C VAL A 378 15.22 -14.43 4.54
N TRP A 379 15.43 -15.39 5.44
CA TRP A 379 16.77 -15.86 5.77
C TRP A 379 17.50 -16.43 4.54
N ASP A 380 16.85 -17.33 3.79
CA ASP A 380 17.44 -17.98 2.62
C ASP A 380 17.60 -17.03 1.44
N GLY A 381 16.65 -16.09 1.27
CA GLY A 381 16.63 -15.12 0.19
C GLY A 381 17.30 -13.77 0.51
N TRP A 382 18.06 -13.66 1.60
CA TRP A 382 18.60 -12.39 2.10
C TRP A 382 19.30 -11.55 1.01
N ASN A 383 20.09 -12.19 0.15
CA ASN A 383 20.86 -11.53 -0.90
C ASN A 383 20.02 -11.01 -2.07
N ASP A 384 18.72 -11.30 -2.12
CA ASP A 384 17.78 -10.75 -3.10
C ASP A 384 16.63 -9.96 -2.42
N PHE A 385 16.71 -9.80 -1.09
CA PHE A 385 15.71 -9.15 -0.28
C PHE A 385 16.14 -7.72 0.05
N VAL A 386 15.35 -6.71 -0.35
CA VAL A 386 15.50 -5.32 0.14
C VAL A 386 14.53 -5.07 1.29
N GLY A 387 13.24 -5.35 1.12
CA GLY A 387 12.25 -5.14 2.17
C GLY A 387 10.83 -5.47 1.70
N VAL A 388 10.05 -6.07 2.60
CA VAL A 388 8.61 -6.32 2.44
C VAL A 388 7.91 -5.90 3.72
N SER A 389 6.61 -5.65 3.64
CA SER A 389 5.78 -5.56 4.85
C SER A 389 5.19 -6.92 5.16
N PHE A 390 4.94 -7.23 6.42
CA PHE A 390 4.22 -8.44 6.83
C PHE A 390 2.92 -8.03 7.49
N LEU A 391 1.85 -8.76 7.17
CA LEU A 391 0.55 -8.54 7.76
C LEU A 391 0.03 -9.89 8.26
N SER A 392 -0.35 -9.95 9.54
CA SER A 392 -0.99 -11.14 10.08
C SER A 392 -2.37 -11.31 9.43
N HIS A 393 -2.64 -12.51 8.93
CA HIS A 393 -3.81 -12.79 8.11
C HIS A 393 -5.13 -12.80 8.90
N ASP A 394 -5.06 -13.01 10.21
CA ASP A 394 -6.11 -12.80 11.20
C ASP A 394 -6.47 -11.31 11.32
N GLY A 395 -6.86 -10.72 10.20
CA GLY A 395 -7.60 -9.48 10.15
C GLY A 395 -8.91 -9.71 10.89
N GLY A 396 -8.94 -9.29 12.15
CA GLY A 396 -10.15 -9.34 12.98
C GLY A 396 -11.37 -8.84 12.21
N THR A 397 -12.54 -9.33 12.57
CA THR A 397 -13.80 -8.84 12.03
C THR A 397 -14.05 -7.42 12.51
N TYR A 398 -13.51 -6.45 11.78
CA TYR A 398 -13.79 -5.04 12.02
C TYR A 398 -15.13 -4.68 11.39
N THR A 399 -16.04 -4.11 12.19
CA THR A 399 -17.26 -3.47 11.67
C THR A 399 -16.86 -2.49 10.56
N LEU A 400 -17.56 -2.49 9.43
CA LEU A 400 -17.24 -1.62 8.29
C LEU A 400 -15.77 -1.74 7.80
N ALA A 401 -15.28 -2.98 7.71
CA ALA A 401 -14.00 -3.30 7.09
C ALA A 401 -13.91 -2.66 5.68
N PRO A 402 -12.75 -2.10 5.28
CA PRO A 402 -12.58 -1.46 3.98
C PRO A 402 -12.86 -2.40 2.79
N TYR A 403 -12.58 -3.68 2.95
CA TYR A 403 -12.90 -4.75 2.02
C TYR A 403 -13.61 -5.84 2.81
N GLU A 404 -14.79 -6.24 2.34
CA GLU A 404 -15.57 -7.33 2.93
C GLU A 404 -15.95 -8.31 1.83
N ALA A 405 -15.43 -9.53 1.89
CA ALA A 405 -15.78 -10.59 0.95
C ALA A 405 -17.29 -10.87 1.02
N CYS A 406 -17.91 -11.06 -0.14
CA CYS A 406 -19.32 -11.42 -0.24
C CYS A 406 -19.53 -12.53 -1.27
N THR A 407 -20.68 -13.17 -1.22
CA THR A 407 -21.12 -14.13 -2.21
C THR A 407 -21.49 -13.44 -3.52
N LYS A 408 -21.58 -14.22 -4.60
CA LYS A 408 -22.00 -13.70 -5.91
C LYS A 408 -23.43 -13.15 -5.84
N GLU A 409 -24.30 -13.82 -5.11
CA GLU A 409 -25.70 -13.46 -4.92
C GLU A 409 -25.85 -12.14 -4.17
N GLU A 410 -25.05 -11.94 -3.11
CA GLU A 410 -24.98 -10.67 -2.37
C GLU A 410 -24.45 -9.53 -3.25
N TYR A 411 -23.40 -9.79 -4.04
CA TYR A 411 -22.89 -8.84 -5.03
C TYR A 411 -23.98 -8.46 -6.05
N GLU A 412 -24.64 -9.43 -6.67
CA GLU A 412 -25.68 -9.18 -7.69
C GLU A 412 -26.86 -8.39 -7.10
N THR A 413 -27.27 -8.72 -5.87
CA THR A 413 -28.31 -8.00 -5.14
C THR A 413 -27.89 -6.55 -4.88
N SER A 414 -26.70 -6.34 -4.31
CA SER A 414 -26.19 -4.99 -4.04
C SER A 414 -25.99 -4.18 -5.32
N LYS A 415 -25.49 -4.81 -6.39
CA LYS A 415 -25.28 -4.16 -7.68
C LYS A 415 -26.60 -3.75 -8.35
N SER A 416 -27.64 -4.57 -8.21
CA SER A 416 -28.97 -4.28 -8.78
C SER A 416 -29.67 -3.08 -8.13
N THR A 417 -29.35 -2.80 -6.86
CA THR A 417 -29.94 -1.69 -6.10
C THR A 417 -29.11 -0.41 -6.23
N MET A 418 -27.84 -0.50 -6.62
CA MET A 418 -26.96 0.64 -6.81
C MET A 418 -27.15 1.30 -8.19
N LYS A 419 -27.90 2.40 -8.22
CA LYS A 419 -28.09 3.21 -9.44
C LYS A 419 -26.75 3.74 -9.97
N PRO A 420 -26.57 3.87 -11.30
CA PRO A 420 -25.38 4.49 -11.89
C PRO A 420 -25.12 5.88 -11.33
N PHE A 421 -23.85 6.25 -11.20
CA PHE A 421 -23.46 7.59 -10.77
C PHE A 421 -23.90 8.64 -11.80
N ASP A 422 -24.42 9.77 -11.30
CA ASP A 422 -24.88 10.90 -12.12
C ASP A 422 -23.97 12.12 -11.87
N ALA A 423 -23.14 12.44 -12.86
CA ALA A 423 -22.25 13.60 -12.80
C ALA A 423 -23.01 14.94 -12.86
N GLY A 424 -24.23 14.97 -13.40
CA GLY A 424 -25.08 16.14 -13.43
C GLY A 424 -25.57 16.52 -12.03
N LEU A 425 -25.95 15.52 -11.21
CA LEU A 425 -26.29 15.75 -9.80
C LEU A 425 -25.11 16.30 -9.00
N LEU A 426 -23.90 15.78 -9.24
CA LEU A 426 -22.69 16.29 -8.58
C LEU A 426 -22.50 17.79 -8.85
N HIS A 427 -22.57 18.18 -10.13
CA HIS A 427 -22.40 19.57 -10.52
C HIS A 427 -23.46 20.49 -9.88
N GLN A 428 -24.71 20.03 -9.76
CA GLN A 428 -25.77 20.78 -9.07
C GLN A 428 -25.44 21.00 -7.59
N PHE A 429 -24.98 19.96 -6.89
CA PHE A 429 -24.63 20.08 -5.47
C PHE A 429 -23.38 20.95 -5.24
N GLU A 430 -22.35 20.84 -6.09
CA GLU A 430 -21.16 21.69 -6.02
C GLU A 430 -21.48 23.17 -6.27
N HIS A 431 -22.37 23.47 -7.23
CA HIS A 431 -22.81 24.84 -7.50
C HIS A 431 -23.62 25.40 -6.32
N SER A 432 -24.52 24.61 -5.76
CA SER A 432 -25.30 25.05 -4.59
C SER A 432 -24.43 25.35 -3.37
N GLU A 433 -23.34 24.61 -3.17
CA GLU A 433 -22.37 24.91 -2.11
C GLU A 433 -21.57 26.17 -2.41
N THR A 434 -21.14 26.35 -3.65
CA THR A 434 -20.38 27.54 -4.06
C THR A 434 -21.22 28.81 -3.93
N GLU A 435 -22.51 28.77 -4.32
CA GLU A 435 -23.44 29.88 -4.15
C GLU A 435 -23.75 30.14 -2.66
N ALA A 436 -23.98 29.10 -1.85
CA ALA A 436 -24.21 29.26 -0.41
C ALA A 436 -22.98 29.80 0.34
N ASP A 437 -21.76 29.40 -0.04
CA ASP A 437 -20.51 29.94 0.48
C ASP A 437 -20.36 31.42 0.12
N LEU A 438 -20.75 31.81 -1.10
CA LEU A 438 -20.74 33.22 -1.53
C LEU A 438 -21.83 34.06 -0.83
N GLU A 439 -23.02 33.49 -0.57
CA GLU A 439 -24.11 34.16 0.14
C GLU A 439 -23.83 34.34 1.64
N THR A 440 -23.10 33.41 2.26
CA THR A 440 -22.69 33.53 3.68
C THR A 440 -21.44 34.42 3.88
N MET A 441 -20.80 34.89 2.81
CA MET A 441 -19.75 35.90 2.85
C MET A 441 -20.31 37.34 3.02
N GLU A 442 -20.97 37.62 4.15
CA GLU A 442 -21.34 39.01 4.55
C GLU A 442 -20.10 39.94 4.64
N ALA A 443 -18.88 39.38 4.70
CA ALA A 443 -17.61 40.11 4.76
C ALA A 443 -17.25 40.87 3.47
N CYS A 444 -17.82 40.51 2.31
CA CYS A 444 -17.55 41.22 1.04
C CYS A 444 -18.17 42.64 0.99
N SER A 445 -19.08 42.98 1.90
CA SER A 445 -19.63 44.34 2.02
C SER A 445 -18.65 45.35 2.65
N SER A 446 -17.59 44.88 3.30
CA SER A 446 -16.61 45.70 4.03
C SER A 446 -15.23 45.81 3.37
N GLY A 447 -15.00 45.11 2.25
CA GLY A 447 -13.76 45.20 1.47
C GLY A 447 -12.53 44.54 2.12
N VAL A 448 -12.70 43.72 3.15
CA VAL A 448 -11.61 42.98 3.80
C VAL A 448 -11.86 41.47 3.68
N CYS A 449 -11.01 40.78 2.92
CA CYS A 449 -11.02 39.31 2.90
C CYS A 449 -10.55 38.77 4.25
N PRO A 450 -11.31 37.87 4.90
CA PRO A 450 -10.81 37.19 6.09
C PRO A 450 -9.65 36.26 5.71
N ILE A 451 -8.58 36.32 6.50
CA ILE A 451 -7.42 35.42 6.38
C ILE A 451 -7.87 34.05 6.88
N ARG A 452 -7.80 33.03 6.02
CA ARG A 452 -7.94 31.61 6.40
C ARG A 452 -6.59 31.02 6.77
#